data_AF-A0A174HL26-F1
#
_entry.id   AF-A0A174HL26-F1
#
_cell.length_a   1.000
_cell.length_b   1.000
_cell.length_c   1.000
_cell.angle_alpha   90.00
_cell.angle_beta   90.00
_cell.angle_gamma   90.00
#
_symmetry.space_group_name_H-M   'P 1'
#
loop_
_entity.id
_entity.type
_entity.pdbx_description
1 polymer ?
#
loop_
_entity_poly.entity_id
_entity_poly.type
_entity_poly.pdbx_seq_one_letter_code
_entity_poly.pdbx_strand_id
1 'polypeptide(L)'
;MKLKNLFTCTVTGLLLCTSCIKDEAPNAEADILNCILPAEMLTGTDIDYNRPYDKSLNAYPIYIEVNNGTDLTRLAPTFELTEGASIEPANGSTQNFTNPVRYTVTSEDKNWHRTYAINIHYPETKSIPTVFNFENVKTVPYNKNEYYVLYEAASGYSTLTWSSGNQGFALTGSGYTPNDFPTSISPNGRTGNCLQLITRETGSLGTLVGMPIAAGNLFIGSFDIGSAMSDALSATKFGTTFYYEPVKLVGYYKYKAGPKFYENGEYTNRKDVFNIYALFYEKTKDVQMLDGHITKNNYEHENMVATAVITDTHETSEWTRFELEFDYEHYGKTIDFQKLANGGYSVSIVLSASKDGDVFQGAPGSTLLIDDLELVCKQPLR
;
A
#
# COMPACT_ATOMS: atom_id res chain seq x y z
N MET A 1 -42.57 -65.38 42.59
CA MET A 1 -43.52 -64.78 41.63
C MET A 1 -42.80 -63.61 40.94
N LYS A 2 -42.96 -63.49 39.62
CA LYS A 2 -41.97 -62.96 38.65
C LYS A 2 -41.70 -61.45 38.76
N LEU A 3 -40.44 -61.07 39.00
CA LEU A 3 -39.86 -59.79 38.61
C LEU A 3 -39.19 -60.03 37.25
N LYS A 4 -39.73 -59.46 36.17
CA LYS A 4 -39.18 -59.60 34.81
C LYS A 4 -38.85 -58.22 34.23
N ASN A 5 -37.59 -58.11 33.81
CA ASN A 5 -37.09 -57.27 32.71
C ASN A 5 -37.10 -55.76 32.89
N LEU A 6 -35.96 -55.20 33.32
CA LEU A 6 -35.39 -54.00 32.68
C LEU A 6 -33.90 -53.87 33.01
N PHE A 7 -33.08 -54.77 32.44
CA PHE A 7 -31.61 -54.70 32.50
C PHE A 7 -31.06 -54.97 31.09
N THR A 8 -31.28 -54.03 30.18
CA THR A 8 -30.62 -54.00 28.87
C THR A 8 -30.83 -52.64 28.24
N CYS A 9 -29.96 -51.66 28.53
CA CYS A 9 -29.64 -50.50 27.67
C CYS A 9 -28.58 -49.58 28.30
N THR A 10 -27.50 -50.11 28.90
CA THR A 10 -26.42 -49.27 29.48
C THR A 10 -25.01 -49.62 29.00
N VAL A 11 -24.87 -50.41 27.92
CA VAL A 11 -23.54 -50.73 27.35
C VAL A 11 -23.54 -50.71 25.81
N THR A 12 -24.16 -49.68 25.22
CA THR A 12 -24.08 -49.47 23.76
C THR A 12 -24.07 -47.98 23.37
N GLY A 13 -23.30 -47.17 24.10
CA GLY A 13 -23.23 -45.72 23.86
C GLY A 13 -21.88 -45.07 24.15
N LEU A 14 -20.79 -45.84 24.19
CA LEU A 14 -19.46 -45.31 24.57
C LEU A 14 -18.32 -45.65 23.58
N LEU A 15 -18.63 -45.98 22.33
CA LEU A 15 -17.63 -46.39 21.33
C LEU A 15 -17.69 -45.62 19.99
N LEU A 16 -18.37 -44.47 19.90
CA LEU A 16 -18.45 -43.69 18.65
C LEU A 16 -18.00 -42.23 18.75
N CYS A 17 -17.28 -41.86 19.81
CA CYS A 17 -16.63 -40.54 19.91
C CYS A 17 -15.11 -40.68 19.88
N THR A 18 -14.56 -41.46 18.94
CA THR A 18 -13.21 -41.17 18.46
C THR A 18 -13.34 -39.93 17.59
N SER A 19 -13.18 -38.77 18.21
CA SER A 19 -12.84 -37.54 17.50
C SER A 19 -11.66 -37.91 16.59
N CYS A 20 -11.90 -37.98 15.29
CA CYS A 20 -10.81 -37.90 14.33
C CYS A 20 -10.29 -36.48 14.50
N ILE A 21 -9.28 -36.28 15.34
CA ILE A 21 -8.37 -35.15 15.18
C ILE A 21 -7.72 -35.43 13.83
N LYS A 22 -8.36 -34.93 12.78
CA LYS A 22 -7.76 -34.93 11.46
C LYS A 22 -6.60 -33.95 11.58
N ASP A 23 -5.38 -34.43 11.33
CA ASP A 23 -4.22 -33.54 11.27
C ASP A 23 -4.56 -32.37 10.36
N GLU A 24 -4.23 -31.17 10.81
CA GLU A 24 -4.45 -29.96 10.04
C GLU A 24 -3.75 -30.12 8.68
N ALA A 25 -4.42 -29.71 7.61
CA ALA A 25 -3.84 -29.84 6.28
C ALA A 25 -2.54 -29.00 6.25
N PRO A 26 -1.45 -29.53 5.68
CA PRO A 26 -0.21 -28.78 5.57
C PRO A 26 -0.43 -27.42 4.93
N ASN A 27 0.24 -26.39 5.47
CA ASN A 27 0.06 -25.03 5.02
C ASN A 27 0.49 -24.85 3.55
N ALA A 28 -0.34 -24.18 2.77
CA ALA A 28 -0.11 -23.91 1.35
C ALA A 28 0.61 -22.56 1.11
N GLU A 29 0.70 -21.70 2.12
CA GLU A 29 1.35 -20.41 2.00
C GLU A 29 2.88 -20.55 2.01
N ALA A 30 3.56 -19.65 1.30
CA ALA A 30 5.00 -19.67 1.08
C ALA A 30 5.57 -18.26 1.19
N ASP A 31 5.36 -17.60 2.33
CA ASP A 31 5.69 -16.18 2.52
C ASP A 31 6.91 -15.95 3.38
N ILE A 32 7.60 -14.83 3.09
CA ILE A 32 8.52 -14.20 4.02
C ILE A 32 7.69 -13.20 4.82
N LEU A 33 7.56 -13.43 6.13
CA LEU A 33 6.80 -12.58 7.04
C LEU A 33 7.67 -11.48 7.63
N ASN A 34 8.97 -11.74 7.78
CA ASN A 34 9.91 -10.80 8.36
C ASN A 34 11.35 -11.12 7.92
N CYS A 35 12.20 -10.10 7.89
CA CYS A 35 13.63 -10.22 7.72
C CYS A 35 14.33 -9.59 8.94
N ILE A 36 15.21 -10.36 9.57
CA ILE A 36 15.93 -9.97 10.77
C ILE A 36 17.39 -9.75 10.39
N LEU A 37 17.84 -8.51 10.60
CA LEU A 37 19.22 -8.05 10.59
C LEU A 37 19.51 -7.34 11.92
N PRO A 38 20.77 -7.21 12.35
CA PRO A 38 21.11 -6.41 13.52
C PRO A 38 20.53 -5.00 13.41
N ALA A 39 19.82 -4.54 14.44
CA ALA A 39 19.04 -3.30 14.39
C ALA A 39 19.90 -2.06 14.12
N GLU A 40 21.16 -2.08 14.55
CA GLU A 40 22.16 -1.05 14.29
C GLU A 40 22.61 -0.97 12.81
N MET A 41 22.31 -1.99 12.00
CA MET A 41 22.57 -1.96 10.56
C MET A 41 21.45 -1.28 9.79
N LEU A 42 20.21 -1.27 10.29
CA LEU A 42 19.06 -0.75 9.58
C LEU A 42 18.92 0.76 9.76
N THR A 43 18.42 1.46 8.75
CA THR A 43 18.07 2.90 8.83
C THR A 43 16.67 3.12 9.39
N GLY A 44 15.81 2.11 9.29
CA GLY A 44 14.44 2.07 9.81
C GLY A 44 13.94 0.63 9.90
N THR A 45 12.80 0.43 10.55
CA THR A 45 12.22 -0.91 10.80
C THR A 45 11.03 -1.24 9.90
N ASP A 46 10.60 -0.30 9.07
CA ASP A 46 9.41 -0.45 8.23
C ASP A 46 9.80 -1.02 6.86
N ILE A 47 9.79 -2.35 6.76
CA ILE A 47 10.09 -3.10 5.53
C ILE A 47 8.78 -3.60 4.94
N ASP A 48 8.55 -3.26 3.67
CA ASP A 48 7.40 -3.75 2.93
C ASP A 48 7.65 -5.14 2.34
N TYR A 49 7.10 -6.16 3.01
CA TYR A 49 7.16 -7.56 2.59
C TYR A 49 6.08 -7.95 1.57
N ASN A 50 5.12 -7.05 1.32
CA ASN A 50 3.90 -7.32 0.56
C ASN A 50 3.89 -6.67 -0.83
N ARG A 51 5.06 -6.18 -1.27
CA ARG A 51 5.24 -5.56 -2.59
C ARG A 51 4.72 -6.47 -3.70
N PRO A 52 4.06 -5.90 -4.72
CA PRO A 52 3.54 -6.69 -5.83
C PRO A 52 4.65 -7.37 -6.65
N TYR A 53 4.29 -8.48 -7.29
CA TYR A 53 5.21 -9.23 -8.16
C TYR A 53 5.76 -8.35 -9.30
N ASP A 54 7.09 -8.32 -9.46
CA ASP A 54 7.75 -7.61 -10.55
C ASP A 54 8.12 -8.57 -11.68
N LYS A 55 7.43 -8.45 -12.84
CA LYS A 55 7.68 -9.25 -14.04
C LYS A 55 9.12 -9.13 -14.56
N SER A 56 9.78 -7.98 -14.37
CA SER A 56 11.16 -7.76 -14.83
C SER A 56 12.19 -8.49 -13.95
N LEU A 57 11.90 -8.61 -12.65
CA LEU A 57 12.72 -9.39 -11.72
C LEU A 57 12.33 -10.87 -11.71
N ASN A 58 11.15 -11.20 -12.25
CA ASN A 58 10.54 -12.52 -12.12
C ASN A 58 10.50 -12.97 -10.64
N ALA A 59 10.13 -12.07 -9.73
CA ALA A 59 10.15 -12.29 -8.28
C ALA A 59 9.32 -11.22 -7.54
N TYR A 60 9.00 -11.49 -6.28
CA TYR A 60 8.49 -10.50 -5.32
C TYR A 60 9.67 -9.73 -4.72
N PRO A 61 9.80 -8.41 -4.96
CA PRO A 61 10.93 -7.65 -4.44
C PRO A 61 10.76 -7.31 -2.96
N ILE A 62 11.83 -7.43 -2.17
CA ILE A 62 11.91 -6.88 -0.81
C ILE A 62 13.12 -5.95 -0.77
N TYR A 63 12.90 -4.69 -0.42
CA TYR A 63 13.95 -3.68 -0.30
C TYR A 63 14.23 -3.43 1.18
N ILE A 64 15.50 -3.52 1.56
CA ILE A 64 15.95 -3.32 2.93
C ILE A 64 17.05 -2.26 2.90
N GLU A 65 16.80 -1.14 3.56
CA GLU A 65 17.76 -0.05 3.63
C GLU A 65 18.67 -0.20 4.86
N VAL A 66 19.98 -0.11 4.66
CA VAL A 66 21.01 -0.23 5.71
C VAL A 66 21.90 0.99 5.79
N ASN A 67 22.49 1.23 6.96
CA ASN A 67 23.39 2.35 7.23
C ASN A 67 24.59 2.34 6.27
N ASN A 68 24.99 3.53 5.83
CA ASN A 68 26.18 3.72 4.99
C ASN A 68 27.41 3.06 5.65
N GLY A 69 28.16 2.29 4.86
CA GLY A 69 29.35 1.56 5.32
C GLY A 69 29.10 0.13 5.81
N THR A 70 27.85 -0.34 5.86
CA THR A 70 27.52 -1.75 6.10
C THR A 70 28.12 -2.65 5.01
N ASP A 71 28.91 -3.66 5.37
CA ASP A 71 29.53 -4.57 4.40
C ASP A 71 28.49 -5.48 3.70
N LEU A 72 28.04 -5.08 2.51
CA LEU A 72 27.06 -5.82 1.71
C LEU A 72 27.63 -7.12 1.10
N THR A 73 28.94 -7.35 1.13
CA THR A 73 29.54 -8.52 0.46
C THR A 73 29.29 -9.83 1.21
N ARG A 74 28.89 -9.73 2.49
CA ARG A 74 28.81 -10.87 3.39
C ARG A 74 27.79 -10.67 4.50
N LEU A 75 26.50 -10.66 4.15
CA LEU A 75 25.39 -10.57 5.10
C LEU A 75 24.68 -11.91 5.25
N ALA A 76 24.14 -12.17 6.43
CA ALA A 76 23.43 -13.40 6.78
C ALA A 76 22.05 -13.08 7.37
N PRO A 77 21.11 -12.53 6.57
CA PRO A 77 19.76 -12.25 7.05
C PRO A 77 19.07 -13.56 7.45
N THR A 78 18.31 -13.50 8.54
CA THR A 78 17.38 -14.56 8.91
C THR A 78 15.95 -14.14 8.60
N PHE A 79 15.12 -15.07 8.16
CA PHE A 79 13.75 -14.82 7.76
C PHE A 79 12.77 -15.57 8.67
N GLU A 80 11.71 -14.88 9.08
CA GLU A 80 10.51 -15.55 9.59
C GLU A 80 9.63 -15.88 8.38
N LEU A 81 9.20 -17.13 8.29
CA LEU A 81 8.40 -17.64 7.18
C LEU A 81 7.02 -18.04 7.69
N THR A 82 6.08 -18.25 6.77
CA THR A 82 4.84 -18.96 7.08
C THR A 82 5.16 -20.30 7.77
N GLU A 83 4.36 -20.68 8.76
CA GLU A 83 4.54 -21.93 9.51
C GLU A 83 4.66 -23.14 8.57
N GLY A 84 5.67 -23.98 8.82
CA GLY A 84 5.96 -25.17 8.01
C GLY A 84 6.70 -24.92 6.69
N ALA A 85 6.83 -23.66 6.24
CA ALA A 85 7.55 -23.32 5.02
C ALA A 85 9.08 -23.45 5.18
N SER A 86 9.77 -23.61 4.04
CA SER A 86 11.23 -23.66 3.96
C SER A 86 11.75 -22.65 2.94
N ILE A 87 13.02 -22.24 3.04
CA ILE A 87 13.62 -21.22 2.15
C ILE A 87 15.00 -21.64 1.64
N GLU A 88 15.27 -21.34 0.37
CA GLU A 88 16.55 -21.56 -0.31
C GLU A 88 17.00 -20.28 -1.05
N PRO A 89 18.22 -19.74 -0.87
CA PRO A 89 19.29 -20.21 0.00
C PRO A 89 18.90 -20.38 1.46
N ALA A 90 19.59 -21.29 2.15
CA ALA A 90 19.27 -21.63 3.55
C ALA A 90 19.15 -20.38 4.43
N ASN A 91 18.18 -20.40 5.34
CA ASN A 91 17.92 -19.31 6.27
C ASN A 91 19.17 -18.98 7.10
N GLY A 92 19.57 -17.71 7.19
CA GLY A 92 20.81 -17.29 7.86
C GLY A 92 22.11 -17.65 7.12
N SER A 93 22.03 -18.14 5.87
CA SER A 93 23.22 -18.34 5.05
C SER A 93 23.83 -17.01 4.63
N THR A 94 25.16 -16.97 4.57
CA THR A 94 25.91 -15.79 4.14
C THR A 94 25.80 -15.60 2.63
N GLN A 95 25.36 -14.42 2.20
CA GLN A 95 25.22 -14.03 0.80
C GLN A 95 25.88 -12.68 0.51
N ASN A 96 26.13 -12.42 -0.78
CA ASN A 96 26.62 -11.14 -1.28
C ASN A 96 25.46 -10.32 -1.86
N PHE A 97 25.10 -9.23 -1.19
CA PHE A 97 24.01 -8.33 -1.54
C PHE A 97 24.47 -7.08 -2.31
N THR A 98 25.69 -7.08 -2.87
CA THR A 98 26.07 -6.05 -3.86
C THR A 98 25.16 -6.05 -5.09
N ASN A 99 24.40 -7.12 -5.30
CA ASN A 99 23.28 -7.22 -6.24
C ASN A 99 22.11 -7.95 -5.53
N PRO A 100 20.87 -7.85 -6.05
CA PRO A 100 19.73 -8.57 -5.48
C PRO A 100 19.98 -10.08 -5.42
N VAL A 101 19.65 -10.69 -4.27
CA VAL A 101 19.78 -12.14 -4.05
C VAL A 101 18.41 -12.78 -4.12
N ARG A 102 18.30 -13.89 -4.87
CA ARG A 102 17.03 -14.62 -5.02
C ARG A 102 16.89 -15.66 -3.91
N TYR A 103 15.73 -15.66 -3.26
CA TYR A 103 15.31 -16.68 -2.31
C TYR A 103 14.00 -17.30 -2.77
N THR A 104 13.88 -18.62 -2.70
CA THR A 104 12.63 -19.35 -2.98
C THR A 104 12.11 -19.91 -1.67
N VAL A 105 10.92 -19.47 -1.28
CA VAL A 105 10.15 -20.07 -0.20
C VAL A 105 9.27 -21.17 -0.80
N THR A 106 9.27 -22.33 -0.15
CA THR A 106 8.46 -23.49 -0.50
C THR A 106 7.50 -23.75 0.66
N SER A 107 6.21 -23.87 0.35
CA SER A 107 5.14 -24.16 1.33
C SER A 107 5.37 -25.50 2.04
N GLU A 108 4.72 -25.68 3.18
CA GLU A 108 4.78 -26.94 3.94
C GLU A 108 4.27 -28.13 3.09
N ASP A 109 3.21 -27.91 2.31
CA ASP A 109 2.64 -28.90 1.39
C ASP A 109 3.51 -29.18 0.15
N LYS A 110 4.58 -28.40 -0.05
CA LYS A 110 5.56 -28.47 -1.16
C LYS A 110 4.98 -28.21 -2.55
N ASN A 111 3.71 -27.85 -2.67
CA ASN A 111 3.07 -27.61 -3.95
C ASN A 111 3.26 -26.17 -4.41
N TRP A 112 3.46 -25.25 -3.48
CA TRP A 112 3.54 -23.82 -3.74
C TRP A 112 4.94 -23.28 -3.49
N HIS A 113 5.37 -22.40 -4.39
CA HIS A 113 6.69 -21.81 -4.38
C HIS A 113 6.56 -20.33 -4.66
N ARG A 114 7.26 -19.51 -3.88
CA ARG A 114 7.33 -18.08 -4.07
C ARG A 114 8.77 -17.63 -4.10
N THR A 115 9.19 -17.00 -5.20
CA THR A 115 10.54 -16.45 -5.32
C THR A 115 10.54 -14.97 -4.97
N TYR A 116 11.41 -14.61 -4.03
CA TYR A 116 11.69 -13.26 -3.60
C TYR A 116 13.04 -12.79 -4.16
N ALA A 117 13.14 -11.50 -4.47
CA ALA A 117 14.39 -10.82 -4.78
C ALA A 117 14.71 -9.85 -3.64
N ILE A 118 15.62 -10.24 -2.76
CA ILE A 118 16.03 -9.46 -1.60
C ILE A 118 17.11 -8.47 -2.05
N ASN A 119 16.81 -7.18 -1.92
CA ASN A 119 17.67 -6.07 -2.27
C ASN A 119 18.05 -5.30 -1.00
N ILE A 120 19.30 -5.46 -0.55
CA ILE A 120 19.83 -4.70 0.57
C ILE A 120 20.67 -3.56 0.00
N HIS A 121 20.31 -2.33 0.32
CA HIS A 121 20.94 -1.14 -0.27
C HIS A 121 21.17 -0.04 0.76
N TYR A 122 22.04 0.90 0.43
CA TYR A 122 22.21 2.14 1.19
C TYR A 122 21.11 3.15 0.84
N PRO A 123 20.86 4.18 1.68
CA PRO A 123 19.94 5.25 1.34
C PRO A 123 20.29 5.91 0.01
N GLU A 124 19.28 6.03 -0.86
CA GLU A 124 19.42 6.81 -2.09
C GLU A 124 19.41 8.30 -1.76
N THR A 125 20.47 9.00 -2.11
CA THR A 125 20.57 10.47 -1.97
C THR A 125 19.85 11.22 -3.09
N LYS A 126 19.31 10.49 -4.07
CA LYS A 126 18.47 11.06 -5.11
C LYS A 126 17.04 11.16 -4.62
N SER A 127 16.42 12.30 -4.87
CA SER A 127 15.00 12.47 -4.60
C SER A 127 14.16 11.79 -5.68
N ILE A 128 12.88 11.58 -5.38
CA ILE A 128 11.85 11.25 -6.38
C ILE A 128 11.59 12.44 -7.32
N PRO A 129 11.01 12.22 -8.51
CA PRO A 129 10.54 13.31 -9.36
C PRO A 129 9.56 14.20 -8.60
N THR A 130 9.52 15.48 -8.97
CA THR A 130 8.54 16.45 -8.47
C THR A 130 7.48 16.80 -9.50
N VAL A 131 7.54 16.18 -10.68
CA VAL A 131 6.55 16.30 -11.75
C VAL A 131 6.03 14.90 -12.05
N PHE A 132 4.71 14.75 -12.10
CA PHE A 132 4.03 13.48 -12.26
C PHE A 132 3.00 13.62 -13.40
N ASN A 133 3.19 12.85 -14.46
CA ASN A 133 2.42 12.95 -15.71
C ASN A 133 1.49 11.73 -15.91
N PHE A 134 1.65 10.66 -15.11
CA PHE A 134 0.80 9.47 -15.15
C PHE A 134 0.83 8.69 -16.48
N GLU A 135 1.94 8.79 -17.20
CA GLU A 135 2.12 8.17 -18.52
C GLU A 135 2.57 6.71 -18.47
N ASN A 136 3.21 6.30 -17.38
CA ASN A 136 3.89 5.01 -17.31
C ASN A 136 3.20 4.06 -16.33
N VAL A 137 2.89 2.85 -16.81
CA VAL A 137 2.29 1.77 -16.01
C VAL A 137 3.06 0.46 -16.18
N LYS A 138 3.04 -0.35 -15.13
CA LYS A 138 3.34 -1.79 -15.18
C LYS A 138 2.05 -2.57 -14.95
N THR A 139 1.85 -3.65 -15.71
CA THR A 139 0.75 -4.59 -15.47
C THR A 139 1.20 -5.67 -14.50
N VAL A 140 0.51 -5.80 -13.37
CA VAL A 140 0.84 -6.72 -12.29
C VAL A 140 -0.27 -7.76 -12.12
N PRO A 141 0.05 -9.07 -12.11
CA PRO A 141 -0.93 -10.13 -11.86
C PRO A 141 -1.10 -10.36 -10.36
N TYR A 142 -2.34 -10.57 -9.90
CA TYR A 142 -2.64 -11.01 -8.55
C TYR A 142 -4.03 -11.65 -8.48
N ASN A 143 -4.18 -12.77 -7.78
CA ASN A 143 -5.45 -13.48 -7.62
C ASN A 143 -6.25 -13.69 -8.94
N LYS A 144 -5.57 -14.10 -10.02
CA LYS A 144 -6.15 -14.26 -11.37
C LYS A 144 -6.72 -12.96 -11.98
N ASN A 145 -6.29 -11.81 -11.50
CA ASN A 145 -6.56 -10.49 -12.05
C ASN A 145 -5.26 -9.87 -12.57
N GLU A 146 -5.38 -8.81 -13.38
CA GLU A 146 -4.27 -7.93 -13.71
C GLU A 146 -4.66 -6.47 -13.49
N TYR A 147 -3.78 -5.68 -12.85
CA TYR A 147 -3.99 -4.26 -12.57
C TYR A 147 -2.76 -3.41 -12.93
N TYR A 148 -2.96 -2.10 -13.02
CA TYR A 148 -1.87 -1.15 -13.24
C TYR A 148 -1.22 -0.70 -11.94
N VAL A 149 0.10 -0.61 -11.97
CA VAL A 149 0.94 0.13 -11.02
C VAL A 149 1.61 1.25 -11.79
N LEU A 150 1.33 2.50 -11.40
CA LEU A 150 1.89 3.68 -12.05
C LEU A 150 3.31 3.96 -11.55
N TYR A 151 4.15 4.53 -12.39
CA TYR A 151 5.49 4.98 -11.97
C TYR A 151 5.95 6.23 -12.73
N GLU A 152 6.89 6.95 -12.15
CA GLU A 152 7.54 8.11 -12.75
C GLU A 152 9.04 7.92 -12.76
N ALA A 153 9.63 8.02 -13.95
CA ALA A 153 11.06 7.91 -14.17
C ALA A 153 11.58 9.16 -14.86
N ALA A 154 12.56 9.82 -14.24
CA ALA A 154 13.19 11.01 -14.78
C ALA A 154 14.71 10.94 -14.57
N SER A 155 15.48 11.41 -15.55
CA SER A 155 16.94 11.45 -15.44
C SER A 155 17.36 12.31 -14.25
N GLY A 156 18.26 11.79 -13.41
CA GLY A 156 18.73 12.46 -12.19
C GLY A 156 17.91 12.18 -10.94
N TYR A 157 16.75 11.52 -11.06
CA TYR A 157 15.88 11.16 -9.93
C TYR A 157 15.85 9.65 -9.71
N SER A 158 15.46 9.23 -8.50
CA SER A 158 15.06 7.86 -8.22
C SER A 158 13.64 7.63 -8.72
N THR A 159 13.39 6.50 -9.39
CA THR A 159 12.05 6.18 -9.92
C THR A 159 11.03 6.13 -8.79
N LEU A 160 9.96 6.92 -8.88
CA LEU A 160 8.80 6.81 -8.00
C LEU A 160 7.89 5.71 -8.52
N THR A 161 7.56 4.71 -7.71
CA THR A 161 6.45 3.79 -7.98
C THR A 161 5.29 4.19 -7.08
N TRP A 162 4.15 4.49 -7.68
CA TRP A 162 2.94 4.83 -6.93
C TRP A 162 2.30 3.58 -6.33
N SER A 163 1.65 3.77 -5.19
CA SER A 163 0.82 2.75 -4.55
C SER A 163 -0.66 3.06 -4.70
N SER A 164 -1.49 2.01 -4.59
CA SER A 164 -2.95 2.10 -4.60
C SER A 164 -3.56 0.89 -3.88
N GLY A 165 -4.86 0.95 -3.62
CA GLY A 165 -5.64 -0.17 -3.10
C GLY A 165 -5.95 -1.28 -4.12
N ASN A 166 -5.35 -1.25 -5.32
CA ASN A 166 -5.65 -2.23 -6.38
C ASN A 166 -5.39 -3.67 -5.95
N GLN A 167 -4.30 -3.95 -5.23
CA GLN A 167 -4.01 -5.30 -4.75
C GLN A 167 -5.08 -5.80 -3.77
N GLY A 168 -5.60 -4.91 -2.90
CA GLY A 168 -6.73 -5.20 -2.02
C GLY A 168 -8.02 -5.48 -2.81
N PHE A 169 -8.31 -4.66 -3.82
CA PHE A 169 -9.48 -4.87 -4.69
C PHE A 169 -9.40 -6.20 -5.46
N ALA A 170 -8.20 -6.65 -5.83
CA ALA A 170 -8.02 -7.95 -6.48
C ALA A 170 -8.43 -9.14 -5.59
N LEU A 171 -8.60 -8.97 -4.27
CA LEU A 171 -9.14 -10.01 -3.39
C LEU A 171 -10.66 -10.17 -3.49
N THR A 172 -11.37 -9.17 -4.02
CA THR A 172 -12.84 -9.15 -4.01
C THR A 172 -13.45 -9.98 -5.14
N GLY A 173 -12.64 -10.42 -6.11
CA GLY A 173 -13.08 -11.19 -7.27
C GLY A 173 -11.92 -11.67 -8.15
N SER A 174 -12.26 -12.23 -9.32
CA SER A 174 -11.29 -12.79 -10.27
C SER A 174 -11.69 -12.45 -11.71
N GLY A 175 -10.72 -12.39 -12.63
CA GLY A 175 -10.94 -12.08 -14.04
C GLY A 175 -11.05 -10.58 -14.35
N TYR A 176 -10.73 -9.71 -13.40
CA TYR A 176 -10.64 -8.27 -13.64
C TYR A 176 -9.45 -7.92 -14.53
N THR A 177 -9.70 -7.00 -15.45
CA THR A 177 -8.69 -6.35 -16.30
C THR A 177 -8.30 -5.00 -15.68
N PRO A 178 -7.17 -4.38 -16.09
CA PRO A 178 -6.72 -3.13 -15.49
C PRO A 178 -7.72 -1.96 -15.51
N ASN A 179 -8.71 -1.98 -16.40
CA ASN A 179 -9.75 -0.94 -16.49
C ASN A 179 -10.93 -1.16 -15.51
N ASP A 180 -11.06 -2.35 -14.93
CA ASP A 180 -12.09 -2.68 -13.95
C ASP A 180 -11.72 -2.21 -12.54
N PHE A 181 -10.42 -1.99 -12.30
CA PHE A 181 -9.88 -1.60 -11.01
C PHE A 181 -10.28 -0.17 -10.59
N PRO A 182 -10.21 0.14 -9.28
CA PRO A 182 -10.42 1.49 -8.77
C PRO A 182 -9.40 2.50 -9.28
N THR A 183 -8.15 2.06 -9.51
CA THR A 183 -7.06 2.93 -9.95
C THR A 183 -6.49 2.45 -11.28
N SER A 184 -6.56 3.31 -12.29
CA SER A 184 -6.12 3.01 -13.65
C SER A 184 -5.63 4.29 -14.35
N ILE A 185 -5.42 4.22 -15.66
CA ILE A 185 -5.13 5.39 -16.50
C ILE A 185 -6.20 5.58 -17.57
N SER A 186 -6.34 6.80 -18.08
CA SER A 186 -7.21 7.12 -19.22
C SER A 186 -6.39 7.78 -20.32
N PRO A 187 -6.60 7.43 -21.61
CA PRO A 187 -5.87 8.04 -22.72
C PRO A 187 -6.35 9.46 -23.06
N ASN A 188 -7.38 9.97 -22.37
CA ASN A 188 -7.95 11.28 -22.60
C ASN A 188 -7.46 12.29 -21.56
N GLY A 189 -6.13 12.33 -21.37
CA GLY A 189 -5.47 13.29 -20.50
C GLY A 189 -5.59 14.73 -21.00
N ARG A 190 -5.17 15.65 -20.15
CA ARG A 190 -4.86 17.03 -20.55
C ARG A 190 -3.61 17.02 -21.44
N THR A 191 -2.62 16.22 -21.07
CA THR A 191 -1.44 15.90 -21.88
C THR A 191 -1.30 14.37 -21.92
N GLY A 192 -1.43 13.74 -23.09
CA GLY A 192 -1.26 12.28 -23.20
C GLY A 192 -2.27 11.47 -22.36
N ASN A 193 -1.76 10.53 -21.54
CA ASN A 193 -2.59 9.78 -20.59
C ASN A 193 -2.78 10.57 -19.29
N CYS A 194 -3.81 10.25 -18.51
CA CYS A 194 -3.99 10.78 -17.16
C CYS A 194 -4.34 9.69 -16.15
N LEU A 195 -4.19 10.00 -14.86
CA LEU A 195 -4.67 9.14 -13.78
C LEU A 195 -6.21 9.09 -13.79
N GLN A 196 -6.77 7.88 -13.66
CA GLN A 196 -8.19 7.65 -13.50
C GLN A 196 -8.47 6.91 -12.20
N LEU A 197 -9.18 7.57 -11.28
CA LEU A 197 -9.64 7.01 -10.02
C LEU A 197 -11.16 6.88 -10.05
N ILE A 198 -11.67 5.67 -9.85
CA ILE A 198 -13.10 5.38 -9.83
C ILE A 198 -13.43 4.60 -8.57
N THR A 199 -14.37 5.09 -7.77
CA THR A 199 -14.92 4.33 -6.66
C THR A 199 -15.72 3.14 -7.20
N ARG A 200 -15.38 1.92 -6.80
CA ARG A 200 -16.00 0.67 -7.26
C ARG A 200 -16.82 0.02 -6.17
N GLU A 201 -17.84 -0.75 -6.57
CA GLU A 201 -18.42 -1.77 -5.71
C GLU A 201 -17.45 -2.97 -5.64
N THR A 202 -17.37 -3.61 -4.49
CA THR A 202 -16.51 -4.79 -4.26
C THR A 202 -17.27 -6.11 -4.41
N GLY A 203 -18.55 -6.05 -4.77
CA GLY A 203 -19.40 -7.22 -4.95
C GLY A 203 -19.78 -7.91 -3.63
N SER A 204 -20.27 -9.14 -3.75
CA SER A 204 -20.80 -9.91 -2.63
C SER A 204 -19.73 -10.27 -1.59
N LEU A 205 -18.51 -10.60 -2.02
CA LEU A 205 -17.43 -10.97 -1.12
C LEU A 205 -16.97 -9.78 -0.28
N GLY A 206 -16.72 -8.61 -0.91
CA GLY A 206 -16.35 -7.40 -0.17
C GLY A 206 -17.45 -6.96 0.79
N THR A 207 -18.72 -6.99 0.35
CA THR A 207 -19.87 -6.72 1.24
C THR A 207 -19.93 -7.66 2.44
N LEU A 208 -19.64 -8.96 2.25
CA LEU A 208 -19.66 -9.96 3.32
C LEU A 208 -18.62 -9.68 4.42
N VAL A 209 -17.47 -9.12 4.05
CA VAL A 209 -16.40 -8.76 5.00
C VAL A 209 -16.46 -7.29 5.45
N GLY A 210 -17.57 -6.58 5.17
CA GLY A 210 -17.76 -5.20 5.61
C GLY A 210 -17.02 -4.15 4.79
N MET A 211 -16.56 -4.50 3.58
CA MET A 211 -15.84 -3.62 2.64
C MET A 211 -16.63 -3.46 1.34
N PRO A 212 -17.80 -2.80 1.34
CA PRO A 212 -18.78 -2.78 0.24
C PRO A 212 -18.36 -1.94 -0.98
N ILE A 213 -17.48 -0.96 -0.77
CA ILE A 213 -16.93 -0.11 -1.82
C ILE A 213 -15.41 -0.04 -1.70
N ALA A 214 -14.74 0.29 -2.80
CA ALA A 214 -13.32 0.58 -2.83
C ALA A 214 -13.12 1.91 -3.57
N ALA A 215 -12.66 2.94 -2.87
CA ALA A 215 -12.33 4.21 -3.51
C ALA A 215 -11.14 4.05 -4.46
N GLY A 216 -11.24 4.64 -5.64
CA GLY A 216 -10.06 4.83 -6.48
C GLY A 216 -9.08 5.75 -5.78
N ASN A 217 -7.87 5.27 -5.50
CA ASN A 217 -6.84 6.04 -4.83
C ASN A 217 -5.46 5.88 -5.46
N LEU A 218 -4.61 6.89 -5.30
CA LEU A 218 -3.19 6.80 -5.66
C LEU A 218 -2.38 7.56 -4.62
N PHE A 219 -1.30 6.97 -4.13
CA PHE A 219 -0.49 7.61 -3.13
C PHE A 219 1.00 7.25 -3.18
N ILE A 220 1.84 8.16 -2.67
CA ILE A 220 3.27 7.92 -2.46
C ILE A 220 3.46 7.16 -1.16
N GLY A 221 3.97 5.94 -1.24
CA GLY A 221 4.21 5.05 -0.10
C GLY A 221 4.06 3.59 -0.52
N SER A 222 3.43 2.78 0.33
CA SER A 222 3.21 1.35 0.06
C SER A 222 1.83 0.88 0.53
N PHE A 223 1.36 -0.23 -0.04
CA PHE A 223 0.10 -0.86 0.34
C PHE A 223 0.37 -2.21 1.00
N ASP A 224 0.04 -2.31 2.28
CA ASP A 224 0.16 -3.55 3.04
C ASP A 224 -1.09 -4.42 2.86
N ILE A 225 -0.98 -5.43 1.99
CA ILE A 225 -2.08 -6.37 1.73
C ILE A 225 -2.48 -7.19 2.96
N GLY A 226 -1.56 -7.41 3.92
CA GLY A 226 -1.83 -8.18 5.13
C GLY A 226 -2.84 -7.50 6.04
N SER A 227 -2.85 -6.16 6.05
CA SER A 227 -3.81 -5.34 6.80
C SER A 227 -5.07 -5.01 5.99
N ALA A 228 -5.09 -5.24 4.67
CA ALA A 228 -6.15 -4.72 3.79
C ALA A 228 -7.58 -5.09 4.19
N MET A 229 -7.79 -6.28 4.74
CA MET A 229 -9.12 -6.79 5.12
C MET A 229 -9.45 -6.63 6.61
N SER A 230 -8.44 -6.43 7.46
CA SER A 230 -8.58 -6.33 8.91
C SER A 230 -8.54 -4.88 9.42
N ASP A 231 -7.70 -4.05 8.82
CA ASP A 231 -7.52 -2.64 9.10
C ASP A 231 -7.10 -1.90 7.82
N ALA A 232 -8.10 -1.54 7.02
CA ALA A 232 -7.91 -0.88 5.73
C ALA A 232 -7.17 0.47 5.82
N LEU A 233 -7.26 1.17 6.96
CA LEU A 233 -6.54 2.42 7.18
C LEU A 233 -5.04 2.17 7.39
N SER A 234 -4.70 1.15 8.20
CA SER A 234 -3.31 0.73 8.39
C SER A 234 -2.66 0.18 7.12
N ALA A 235 -3.46 -0.36 6.18
CA ALA A 235 -2.96 -0.89 4.92
C ALA A 235 -2.35 0.17 4.00
N THR A 236 -2.82 1.42 4.05
CA THR A 236 -2.27 2.50 3.21
C THR A 236 -1.15 3.22 3.95
N LYS A 237 0.12 2.87 3.67
CA LYS A 237 1.29 3.54 4.24
C LYS A 237 1.69 4.73 3.37
N PHE A 238 1.85 5.89 3.99
CA PHE A 238 2.10 7.17 3.33
C PHE A 238 3.50 7.67 3.64
N GLY A 239 4.31 7.83 2.59
CA GLY A 239 5.59 8.50 2.69
C GLY A 239 6.67 7.89 1.80
N THR A 240 7.56 8.75 1.34
CA THR A 240 8.89 8.37 0.89
C THR A 240 9.88 9.44 1.32
N THR A 241 11.14 9.08 1.50
CA THR A 241 12.19 10.01 1.90
C THR A 241 12.26 11.19 0.91
N PHE A 242 12.31 12.41 1.46
CA PHE A 242 12.34 13.62 0.65
C PHE A 242 13.38 14.62 1.16
N TYR A 243 14.01 15.32 0.23
CA TYR A 243 15.22 16.13 0.48
C TYR A 243 15.02 17.63 0.24
N TYR A 244 13.80 18.04 -0.08
CA TYR A 244 13.44 19.42 -0.36
C TYR A 244 12.31 19.88 0.55
N GLU A 245 12.20 21.19 0.75
CA GLU A 245 11.07 21.83 1.44
C GLU A 245 9.93 22.03 0.42
N PRO A 246 8.82 21.27 0.51
CA PRO A 246 7.68 21.45 -0.39
C PRO A 246 6.93 22.74 -0.04
N VAL A 247 6.48 23.47 -1.06
CA VAL A 247 5.80 24.77 -0.92
C VAL A 247 4.35 24.67 -1.37
N LYS A 248 4.10 24.00 -2.50
CA LYS A 248 2.74 23.79 -3.01
C LYS A 248 2.61 22.52 -3.83
N LEU A 249 1.41 21.97 -3.82
CA LEU A 249 0.97 20.94 -4.76
C LEU A 249 0.06 21.59 -5.81
N VAL A 250 0.41 21.45 -7.08
CA VAL A 250 -0.38 21.99 -8.20
C VAL A 250 -0.72 20.89 -9.20
N GLY A 251 -1.82 21.05 -9.93
CA GLY A 251 -2.20 20.12 -10.98
C GLY A 251 -3.55 20.46 -11.58
N TYR A 252 -4.08 19.54 -12.39
CA TYR A 252 -5.40 19.67 -12.98
C TYR A 252 -6.27 18.47 -12.63
N TYR A 253 -7.57 18.71 -12.43
CA TYR A 253 -8.53 17.66 -12.18
C TYR A 253 -9.81 17.79 -13.03
N LYS A 254 -10.50 16.66 -13.18
CA LYS A 254 -11.94 16.59 -13.50
C LYS A 254 -12.61 15.70 -12.47
N TYR A 255 -13.82 16.05 -12.06
CA TYR A 255 -14.55 15.25 -11.08
C TYR A 255 -16.03 15.12 -11.41
N LYS A 256 -16.54 13.90 -11.24
CA LYS A 256 -17.97 13.60 -11.27
C LYS A 256 -18.31 12.61 -10.17
N ALA A 257 -19.22 12.97 -9.27
CA ALA A 257 -19.69 12.06 -8.24
C ALA A 257 -20.55 10.93 -8.84
N GLY A 258 -20.48 9.76 -8.21
CA GLY A 258 -21.36 8.65 -8.50
C GLY A 258 -22.83 8.98 -8.18
N PRO A 259 -23.78 8.24 -8.76
CA PRO A 259 -25.21 8.59 -8.68
C PRO A 259 -25.83 8.38 -7.30
N LYS A 260 -25.28 7.48 -6.47
CA LYS A 260 -25.82 7.16 -5.14
C LYS A 260 -24.68 6.98 -4.15
N PHE A 261 -24.73 7.71 -3.05
CA PHE A 261 -23.74 7.64 -1.99
C PHE A 261 -24.06 6.50 -1.04
N TYR A 262 -23.10 5.63 -0.80
CA TYR A 262 -23.20 4.54 0.16
C TYR A 262 -22.71 5.00 1.52
N GLU A 263 -23.51 4.81 2.57
CA GLU A 263 -23.12 4.97 3.97
C GLU A 263 -23.97 4.09 4.88
N ASN A 264 -23.37 3.53 5.93
CA ASN A 264 -24.08 2.77 6.96
C ASN A 264 -24.97 1.61 6.44
N GLY A 265 -24.59 0.97 5.33
CA GLY A 265 -25.37 -0.14 4.75
C GLY A 265 -26.44 0.27 3.74
N GLU A 266 -26.61 1.57 3.47
CA GLU A 266 -27.68 2.10 2.63
C GLU A 266 -27.16 3.09 1.58
N TYR A 267 -27.95 3.27 0.52
CA TYR A 267 -27.70 4.25 -0.53
C TYR A 267 -28.55 5.52 -0.31
N THR A 268 -27.90 6.67 -0.24
CA THR A 268 -28.50 7.99 0.00
C THR A 268 -28.30 8.93 -1.20
N ASN A 269 -28.94 10.11 -1.12
CA ASN A 269 -28.78 11.19 -2.11
C ASN A 269 -27.67 12.18 -1.73
N ARG A 270 -26.85 11.87 -0.70
CA ARG A 270 -25.66 12.67 -0.38
C ARG A 270 -24.77 12.73 -1.61
N LYS A 271 -24.16 13.88 -1.86
CA LYS A 271 -23.23 14.03 -2.98
C LYS A 271 -21.83 13.66 -2.51
N ASP A 272 -21.17 12.77 -3.24
CA ASP A 272 -19.79 12.41 -2.97
C ASP A 272 -18.84 13.56 -3.31
N VAL A 273 -17.70 13.58 -2.64
CA VAL A 273 -16.61 14.52 -2.88
C VAL A 273 -15.30 13.77 -2.90
N PHE A 274 -14.37 14.20 -3.75
CA PHE A 274 -13.03 13.66 -3.79
C PHE A 274 -12.12 14.30 -2.73
N ASN A 275 -10.89 13.79 -2.60
CA ASN A 275 -9.85 14.40 -1.78
C ASN A 275 -8.50 14.39 -2.51
N ILE A 276 -7.75 15.47 -2.34
CA ILE A 276 -6.36 15.63 -2.80
C ILE A 276 -5.62 16.26 -1.64
N TYR A 277 -4.57 15.59 -1.17
CA TYR A 277 -3.72 16.16 -0.13
C TYR A 277 -2.27 15.70 -0.25
N ALA A 278 -1.38 16.44 0.38
CA ALA A 278 0.00 16.08 0.55
C ALA A 278 0.43 16.28 2.01
N LEU A 279 1.35 15.42 2.44
CA LEU A 279 1.88 15.36 3.79
C LEU A 279 3.39 15.60 3.72
N PHE A 280 3.92 16.40 4.64
CA PHE A 280 5.34 16.52 4.89
C PHE A 280 5.59 16.37 6.38
N TYR A 281 6.41 15.39 6.76
CA TYR A 281 6.60 15.02 8.16
C TYR A 281 8.01 14.53 8.44
N GLU A 282 8.38 14.63 9.72
CA GLU A 282 9.68 14.22 10.23
C GLU A 282 9.69 12.72 10.52
N LYS A 283 10.71 11.99 10.05
CA LYS A 283 10.91 10.59 10.43
C LYS A 283 11.59 10.50 11.80
N THR A 284 11.16 9.51 12.58
CA THR A 284 11.84 9.04 13.78
C THR A 284 12.10 7.55 13.65
N LYS A 285 12.90 6.97 14.55
CA LYS A 285 13.13 5.51 14.54
C LYS A 285 11.83 4.72 14.55
N ASP A 286 10.85 5.17 15.33
CA ASP A 286 9.57 4.49 15.54
C ASP A 286 8.49 4.90 14.52
N VAL A 287 8.67 6.04 13.83
CA VAL A 287 7.73 6.57 12.82
C VAL A 287 8.47 6.77 11.50
N GLN A 288 8.47 5.73 10.67
CA GLN A 288 9.03 5.77 9.32
C GLN A 288 7.98 6.18 8.28
N MET A 289 6.75 5.68 8.44
CA MET A 289 5.59 6.02 7.61
C MET A 289 4.39 6.43 8.46
N LEU A 290 3.52 7.27 7.90
CA LEU A 290 2.17 7.49 8.42
C LEU A 290 1.19 6.59 7.68
N ASP A 291 -0.08 6.56 8.07
CA ASP A 291 -1.09 5.75 7.39
C ASP A 291 -2.46 6.45 7.30
N GLY A 292 -3.48 5.70 6.86
CA GLY A 292 -4.84 6.17 6.63
C GLY A 292 -5.47 6.92 7.82
N HIS A 293 -5.04 6.65 9.05
CA HIS A 293 -5.57 7.32 10.25
C HIS A 293 -5.32 8.83 10.26
N ILE A 294 -4.33 9.31 9.50
CA ILE A 294 -4.02 10.75 9.40
C ILE A 294 -5.24 11.57 8.97
N THR A 295 -6.11 11.05 8.09
CA THR A 295 -7.32 11.77 7.64
C THR A 295 -8.39 11.87 8.73
N LYS A 296 -8.51 10.85 9.59
CA LYS A 296 -9.48 10.80 10.70
C LYS A 296 -9.06 11.70 11.86
N ASN A 297 -7.76 11.85 12.04
CA ASN A 297 -7.19 12.77 13.02
C ASN A 297 -7.07 14.20 12.48
N ASN A 298 -7.81 14.56 11.43
CA ASN A 298 -7.76 15.90 10.81
C ASN A 298 -6.33 16.33 10.42
N TYR A 299 -5.56 15.38 9.90
CA TYR A 299 -4.16 15.55 9.49
C TYR A 299 -3.21 15.89 10.64
N GLU A 300 -3.59 15.58 11.89
CA GLU A 300 -2.75 15.74 13.06
C GLU A 300 -1.91 14.49 13.34
N HIS A 301 -0.60 14.69 13.51
CA HIS A 301 0.32 13.71 14.08
C HIS A 301 1.53 14.44 14.66
N GLU A 302 2.14 13.90 15.72
CA GLU A 302 3.26 14.56 16.41
C GLU A 302 4.49 14.75 15.51
N ASN A 303 4.57 14.04 14.39
CA ASN A 303 5.64 14.10 13.38
C ASN A 303 5.34 15.07 12.23
N MET A 304 4.09 15.52 12.05
CA MET A 304 3.73 16.41 10.94
C MET A 304 4.48 17.72 11.02
N VAL A 305 4.84 18.25 9.84
CA VAL A 305 5.54 19.52 9.67
C VAL A 305 4.71 20.46 8.80
N ALA A 306 4.10 19.94 7.74
CA ALA A 306 3.18 20.69 6.90
C ALA A 306 2.21 19.77 6.14
N THR A 307 1.07 20.33 5.76
CA THR A 307 0.09 19.67 4.88
C THR A 307 -0.44 20.63 3.84
N ALA A 308 -0.80 20.09 2.68
CA ALA A 308 -1.57 20.80 1.67
C ALA A 308 -2.84 20.00 1.40
N VAL A 309 -4.02 20.61 1.56
CA VAL A 309 -5.31 19.88 1.48
C VAL A 309 -6.29 20.67 0.61
N ILE A 310 -6.95 19.98 -0.32
CA ILE A 310 -7.95 20.62 -1.18
C ILE A 310 -9.21 20.99 -0.41
N THR A 311 -9.73 22.17 -0.67
CA THR A 311 -10.98 22.68 -0.08
C THR A 311 -12.10 22.80 -1.10
N ASP A 312 -11.79 23.26 -2.31
CA ASP A 312 -12.73 23.30 -3.42
C ASP A 312 -12.76 21.96 -4.18
N THR A 313 -13.85 21.21 -4.01
CA THR A 313 -14.05 19.87 -4.58
C THR A 313 -15.26 19.82 -5.52
N HIS A 314 -15.61 20.93 -6.17
CA HIS A 314 -16.75 20.96 -7.07
C HIS A 314 -16.61 20.00 -8.26
N GLU A 315 -17.75 19.49 -8.76
CA GLU A 315 -17.79 18.71 -9.99
C GLU A 315 -17.50 19.59 -11.21
N THR A 316 -16.72 19.05 -12.14
CA THR A 316 -16.35 19.75 -13.38
C THR A 316 -15.98 18.74 -14.46
N SER A 317 -16.45 19.00 -15.68
CA SER A 317 -16.07 18.25 -16.89
C SER A 317 -14.86 18.86 -17.60
N GLU A 318 -14.44 20.06 -17.19
CA GLU A 318 -13.30 20.79 -17.75
C GLU A 318 -12.07 20.62 -16.85
N TRP A 319 -10.89 20.55 -17.45
CA TRP A 319 -9.64 20.44 -16.71
C TRP A 319 -9.46 21.68 -15.83
N THR A 320 -9.64 21.51 -14.53
CA THR A 320 -9.68 22.60 -13.56
C THR A 320 -8.38 22.59 -12.76
N ARG A 321 -7.68 23.72 -12.76
CA ARG A 321 -6.41 23.85 -12.05
C ARG A 321 -6.65 23.96 -10.55
N PHE A 322 -5.86 23.26 -9.76
CA PHE A 322 -5.76 23.46 -8.32
C PHE A 322 -4.34 23.87 -7.91
N GLU A 323 -4.25 24.58 -6.79
CA GLU A 323 -2.99 24.98 -6.16
C GLU A 323 -3.20 24.96 -4.64
N LEU A 324 -2.49 24.07 -3.97
CA LEU A 324 -2.59 23.83 -2.53
C LEU A 324 -1.28 24.22 -1.88
N GLU A 325 -1.28 25.25 -1.05
CA GLU A 325 -0.10 25.64 -0.27
C GLU A 325 0.11 24.69 0.90
N PHE A 326 1.38 24.39 1.21
CA PHE A 326 1.74 23.66 2.41
C PHE A 326 1.64 24.59 3.64
N ASP A 327 0.75 24.26 4.57
CA ASP A 327 0.55 24.99 5.81
C ASP A 327 1.54 24.53 6.88
N TYR A 328 2.67 25.25 6.98
CA TYR A 328 3.66 25.07 8.04
C TYR A 328 3.27 25.76 9.35
N GLU A 329 2.44 26.82 9.27
CA GLU A 329 2.08 27.63 10.42
C GLU A 329 1.20 26.83 11.39
N HIS A 330 0.28 26.01 10.84
CA HIS A 330 -0.60 25.14 11.61
C HIS A 330 0.15 24.20 12.57
N TYR A 331 1.27 23.61 12.12
CA TYR A 331 2.08 22.70 12.95
C TYR A 331 3.14 23.42 13.78
N GLY A 332 3.49 24.66 13.43
CA GLY A 332 4.45 25.48 14.17
C GLY A 332 5.87 24.91 14.23
N LYS A 333 6.27 24.08 13.26
CA LYS A 333 7.58 23.42 13.23
C LYS A 333 8.53 24.05 12.22
N THR A 334 9.80 24.11 12.59
CA THR A 334 10.89 24.52 11.71
C THR A 334 11.58 23.30 11.11
N ILE A 335 11.93 23.38 9.83
CA ILE A 335 12.72 22.35 9.16
C ILE A 335 14.19 22.42 9.60
N ASP A 336 14.74 21.32 10.07
CA ASP A 336 16.18 21.16 10.24
C ASP A 336 16.79 20.77 8.89
N PHE A 337 17.56 21.68 8.28
CA PHE A 337 18.17 21.46 6.97
C PHE A 337 19.24 20.39 6.95
N GLN A 338 19.93 20.14 8.07
CA GLN A 338 20.89 19.04 8.16
C GLN A 338 20.15 17.71 8.22
N LYS A 339 19.05 17.64 9.00
CA LYS A 339 18.17 16.47 9.03
C LYS A 339 17.51 16.23 7.66
N LEU A 340 17.10 17.28 6.95
CA LEU A 340 16.56 17.21 5.59
C LEU A 340 17.58 16.64 4.60
N ALA A 341 18.81 17.17 4.59
CA ALA A 341 19.88 16.66 3.73
C ALA A 341 20.24 15.19 4.03
N ASN A 342 20.04 14.75 5.27
CA ASN A 342 20.26 13.37 5.71
C ASN A 342 19.03 12.47 5.52
N GLY A 343 17.98 12.93 4.85
CA GLY A 343 16.79 12.12 4.54
C GLY A 343 15.92 11.86 5.77
N GLY A 344 15.94 12.73 6.77
CA GLY A 344 15.14 12.61 8.00
C GLY A 344 13.69 13.09 7.88
N TYR A 345 13.22 13.39 6.67
CA TYR A 345 11.84 13.78 6.40
C TYR A 345 11.24 12.92 5.28
N SER A 346 9.92 12.79 5.29
CA SER A 346 9.15 12.09 4.29
C SER A 346 8.10 13.01 3.68
N VAL A 347 7.83 12.80 2.40
CA VAL A 347 6.68 13.41 1.70
C VAL A 347 5.72 12.32 1.23
N SER A 348 4.42 12.62 1.26
CA SER A 348 3.43 11.83 0.54
C SER A 348 2.45 12.73 -0.20
N ILE A 349 1.94 12.25 -1.31
CA ILE A 349 0.79 12.80 -2.03
C ILE A 349 -0.26 11.71 -2.04
N VAL A 350 -1.51 12.06 -1.76
CA VAL A 350 -2.65 11.13 -1.75
C VAL A 350 -3.81 11.73 -2.53
N LEU A 351 -4.35 10.93 -3.44
CA LEU A 351 -5.46 11.26 -4.33
C LEU A 351 -6.55 10.21 -4.10
N SER A 352 -7.81 10.63 -3.94
CA SER A 352 -8.95 9.71 -3.76
C SER A 352 -10.23 10.21 -4.42
N ALA A 353 -10.93 9.35 -5.14
CA ALA A 353 -12.22 9.67 -5.79
C ALA A 353 -13.39 9.84 -4.80
N SER A 354 -13.27 9.28 -3.59
CA SER A 354 -14.22 9.44 -2.49
C SER A 354 -13.46 9.76 -1.21
N LYS A 355 -13.72 10.93 -0.62
CA LYS A 355 -13.02 11.45 0.57
C LYS A 355 -13.11 10.50 1.76
N ASP A 356 -14.31 9.98 2.02
CA ASP A 356 -14.60 9.09 3.14
C ASP A 356 -14.58 7.60 2.72
N GLY A 357 -14.05 7.30 1.53
CA GLY A 357 -14.04 5.95 0.96
C GLY A 357 -13.12 4.99 1.70
N ASP A 358 -12.19 5.52 2.50
CA ASP A 358 -11.30 4.80 3.42
C ASP A 358 -12.05 4.13 4.58
N VAL A 359 -13.25 4.63 4.92
CA VAL A 359 -14.20 4.02 5.86
C VAL A 359 -15.46 3.54 5.15
N PHE A 360 -15.31 3.22 3.87
CA PHE A 360 -16.36 2.67 3.02
C PHE A 360 -17.59 3.56 2.90
N GLN A 361 -17.41 4.89 2.88
CA GLN A 361 -18.46 5.87 2.59
C GLN A 361 -18.13 6.62 1.29
N GLY A 362 -19.03 6.58 0.33
CA GLY A 362 -18.75 7.14 -1.00
C GLY A 362 -19.73 6.63 -2.05
N ALA A 363 -19.72 7.20 -3.24
CA ALA A 363 -20.60 6.79 -4.32
C ALA A 363 -19.85 5.95 -5.35
N PRO A 364 -20.20 4.67 -5.56
CA PRO A 364 -19.70 3.91 -6.69
C PRO A 364 -19.94 4.67 -8.01
N GLY A 365 -18.91 4.73 -8.86
CA GLY A 365 -18.88 5.55 -10.07
C GLY A 365 -18.36 6.97 -9.88
N SER A 366 -18.10 7.43 -8.65
CA SER A 366 -17.34 8.67 -8.42
C SER A 366 -16.01 8.58 -9.13
N THR A 367 -15.76 9.51 -10.04
CA THR A 367 -14.61 9.49 -10.95
C THR A 367 -13.81 10.77 -10.78
N LEU A 368 -12.55 10.63 -10.36
CA LEU A 368 -11.55 11.70 -10.32
C LEU A 368 -10.49 11.41 -11.40
N LEU A 369 -10.30 12.36 -12.31
CA LEU A 369 -9.18 12.35 -13.26
C LEU A 369 -8.16 13.38 -12.83
N ILE A 370 -6.87 13.04 -12.85
CA ILE A 370 -5.76 13.93 -12.45
C ILE A 370 -4.69 13.93 -13.53
N ASP A 371 -4.15 15.10 -13.84
CA ASP A 371 -3.07 15.26 -14.81
C ASP A 371 -2.16 16.45 -14.49
N ASP A 372 -0.95 16.45 -15.07
CA ASP A 372 0.10 17.46 -14.96
C ASP A 372 0.36 17.88 -13.49
N LEU A 373 0.57 16.91 -12.60
CA LEU A 373 0.77 17.16 -11.17
C LEU A 373 2.22 17.58 -10.89
N GLU A 374 2.41 18.61 -10.07
CA GLU A 374 3.73 19.09 -9.67
C GLU A 374 3.79 19.41 -8.17
N LEU A 375 4.82 18.88 -7.50
CA LEU A 375 5.21 19.23 -6.13
C LEU A 375 6.27 20.34 -6.19
N VAL A 376 5.84 21.59 -6.11
CA VAL A 376 6.74 22.73 -6.16
C VAL A 376 7.48 22.85 -4.84
N CYS A 377 8.80 22.85 -4.92
CA CYS A 377 9.69 22.94 -3.76
C CYS A 377 10.44 24.27 -3.74
N LYS A 378 10.89 24.66 -2.55
CA LYS A 378 11.76 25.83 -2.38
C LYS A 378 13.09 25.55 -3.07
N GLN A 379 13.54 26.49 -3.91
CA GLN A 379 14.87 26.36 -4.52
C GLN A 379 15.93 26.50 -3.42
N PRO A 380 17.01 25.70 -3.45
CA PRO A 380 18.12 25.91 -2.53
C PRO A 380 18.65 27.33 -2.72
N LEU A 381 18.79 28.07 -1.62
CA LEU A 381 19.48 29.36 -1.64
C LEU A 381 20.88 29.13 -2.21
N ARG A 382 21.19 29.78 -3.34
CA ARG A 382 22.51 29.72 -3.98
C ARG A 382 23.57 30.45 -3.17
#